data_AF-A0A2I1GUP2-F1
#
_entry.id   AF-A0A2I1GUP2-F1
#
_cell.length_a   1.000
_cell.length_b   1.000
_cell.length_c   1.000
_cell.angle_alpha   90.00
_cell.angle_beta   90.00
_cell.angle_gamma   90.00
#
_symmetry.space_group_name_H-M   'P 1'
#
loop_
_entity.id
_entity.type
_entity.pdbx_description
1 polymer ?
#
loop_
_entity_poly.entity_id
_entity_poly.type
_entity_poly.pdbx_seq_one_letter_code
_entity_poly.pdbx_strand_id
1 'polypeptide(L)'
;MYNARNLTYIRHPFLEWVTLDRFTDIKKIGIGRFTKVYTATWIDGKSEYYRNNDGSYKKVNLEPMMIVALKRLIGSQNMTDKYLSKA
;
A
#
# COMPACT_ATOMS: atom_id res chain seq x y z
N MET A 1 -27.78 -3.79 -24.11
CA MET A 1 -26.47 -3.29 -24.59
C MET A 1 -26.27 -1.90 -24.00
N TYR A 2 -25.50 -1.77 -22.92
CA TYR A 2 -25.27 -0.48 -22.28
C TYR A 2 -24.09 0.22 -22.96
N ASN A 3 -24.34 1.43 -23.45
CA ASN A 3 -23.39 2.31 -24.12
C ASN A 3 -22.22 2.65 -23.18
N ALA A 4 -21.04 2.09 -23.44
CA ALA A 4 -19.79 2.38 -22.73
C ALA A 4 -19.07 3.61 -23.32
N ARG A 5 -19.77 4.75 -23.44
CA ARG A 5 -19.22 6.00 -24.02
C ARG A 5 -19.09 7.16 -23.03
N ASN A 6 -18.85 6.88 -21.75
CA ASN A 6 -18.38 7.89 -20.79
C ASN A 6 -17.83 7.25 -19.49
N LEU A 7 -16.69 6.56 -19.56
CA LEU A 7 -15.93 6.17 -18.36
C LEU A 7 -14.46 6.50 -18.58
N THR A 8 -14.13 7.79 -18.59
CA THR A 8 -12.75 8.30 -18.66
C THR A 8 -11.94 8.07 -17.38
N TYR A 9 -12.51 7.40 -16.36
CA TYR A 9 -11.84 7.15 -15.08
C TYR A 9 -12.22 5.77 -14.53
N ILE A 10 -11.70 4.70 -15.15
CA ILE A 10 -11.77 3.37 -14.53
C ILE A 10 -10.74 3.35 -13.40
N ARG A 11 -11.24 3.43 -12.16
CA ARG A 11 -10.43 3.24 -10.94
C ARG A 11 -10.04 1.78 -10.84
N HIS A 12 -8.83 1.45 -11.30
CA HIS A 12 -8.29 0.10 -11.16
C HIS A 12 -7.69 -0.05 -9.76
N PRO A 13 -8.09 -1.07 -8.96
CA PRO A 13 -7.39 -1.37 -7.72
C PRO A 13 -5.95 -1.74 -8.05
N PHE A 14 -5.00 -0.95 -7.53
CA PHE A 14 -3.57 -1.14 -7.74
C PHE A 14 -2.95 -1.69 -6.45
N LEU A 15 -2.09 -2.70 -6.60
CA LEU A 15 -1.29 -3.21 -5.49
C LEU A 15 0.01 -2.42 -5.44
N GLU A 16 0.22 -1.66 -4.37
CA GLU A 16 1.44 -0.88 -4.17
C GLU A 16 2.36 -1.57 -3.17
N TRP A 17 3.64 -1.69 -3.54
CA TRP A 17 4.70 -2.12 -2.64
C TRP A 17 5.28 -0.90 -1.92
N VAL A 18 5.25 -0.94 -0.58
CA VAL A 18 5.73 0.15 0.27
C VAL A 18 6.81 -0.39 1.20
N THR A 19 7.92 0.33 1.30
CA THR A 19 9.04 -0.02 2.19
C THR A 19 8.71 0.31 3.65
N LEU A 20 9.27 -0.46 4.59
CA LEU A 20 8.89 -0.37 6.01
C LEU A 20 9.24 0.99 6.65
N ASP A 21 10.24 1.69 6.12
CA ASP A 21 10.68 3.03 6.56
C ASP A 21 9.65 4.13 6.28
N ARG A 22 8.63 3.87 5.44
CA ARG A 22 7.49 4.77 5.22
C ARG A 22 6.41 4.67 6.31
N PHE A 23 6.62 3.80 7.31
CA PHE A 23 5.69 3.63 8.43
C PHE A 23 6.32 4.11 9.73
N THR A 24 5.63 4.99 10.44
CA THR A 24 6.01 5.49 11.77
C THR A 24 5.02 5.00 12.84
N ASP A 25 5.34 5.26 14.11
CA ASP A 25 4.47 4.94 15.25
C ASP A 25 3.99 3.48 15.30
N ILE A 26 4.84 2.56 14.84
CA ILE A 26 4.51 1.14 14.73
C ILE A 26 4.30 0.56 16.14
N LYS A 27 3.06 0.20 16.47
CA LYS A 27 2.68 -0.36 17.78
C LYS A 27 1.97 -1.68 17.59
N LYS A 28 2.39 -2.70 18.32
CA LYS A 28 1.76 -4.03 18.27
C LYS A 28 0.39 -3.98 18.94
N ILE A 29 -0.64 -4.45 18.24
CA ILE A 29 -2.02 -4.47 18.75
C ILE A 29 -2.55 -5.89 18.96
N GLY A 30 -1.88 -6.93 18.44
CA GLY A 30 -2.32 -8.30 18.64
C GLY A 30 -1.39 -9.35 18.06
N ILE A 31 -1.64 -10.59 18.45
CA ILE A 31 -1.00 -11.79 17.90
C ILE A 31 -2.11 -12.77 17.54
N GLY A 32 -2.16 -13.17 16.27
CA GLY A 32 -2.93 -14.32 15.82
C GLY A 32 -2.05 -15.57 15.74
N ARG A 33 -2.66 -16.71 15.41
CA ARG A 33 -1.96 -18.00 15.30
C ARG A 33 -0.78 -17.98 14.31
N PHE A 34 -0.89 -17.21 13.23
CA PHE A 34 0.11 -17.13 12.16
C PHE A 34 0.62 -15.72 11.90
N THR A 35 0.14 -14.72 12.65
CA THR A 35 0.39 -13.31 12.35
C THR A 35 0.61 -12.49 13.60
N LYS A 36 1.41 -11.43 13.48
CA LYS A 36 1.46 -10.32 14.44
C LYS A 36 0.82 -9.12 13.77
N VAL A 37 -0.10 -8.45 14.46
CA VAL A 37 -0.79 -7.27 13.94
C VAL A 37 -0.27 -6.04 14.66
N TYR A 38 0.02 -5.01 13.88
CA TYR A 38 0.49 -3.71 14.34
C TYR A 38 -0.43 -2.63 13.80
N THR A 39 -0.60 -1.56 14.56
CA THR A 39 -1.03 -0.26 14.03
C THR A 39 0.21 0.53 13.64
N ALA A 40 0.13 1.34 12.60
CA ALA A 40 1.20 2.23 12.18
C ALA A 40 0.62 3.45 11.45
N THR A 41 1.40 4.52 11.42
CA THR A 41 1.13 5.70 10.60
C THR A 41 1.88 5.54 9.27
N TRP A 42 1.17 5.46 8.14
CA TRP A 42 1.77 5.45 6.81
C TRP A 42 1.94 6.87 6.29
N ILE A 43 3.18 7.36 6.18
CA ILE A 43 3.47 8.79 5.94
C ILE A 43 3.12 9.27 4.53
N ASP A 44 3.28 8.41 3.53
CA ASP A 44 2.93 8.75 2.14
C ASP A 44 1.42 8.77 1.93
N GLY A 45 0.70 8.01 2.76
CA GLY A 45 -0.75 7.87 2.71
C GLY A 45 -1.26 7.20 1.44
N LYS A 46 -2.57 7.24 1.23
CA LYS A 46 -3.20 6.50 0.14
C LYS A 46 -3.11 7.27 -1.16
N SER A 47 -2.73 6.53 -2.20
CA SER A 47 -2.66 7.03 -3.57
C SER A 47 -3.66 6.32 -4.48
N GLU A 48 -4.11 7.02 -5.51
CA GLU A 48 -4.85 6.47 -6.63
C GLU A 48 -4.04 6.55 -7.91
N TYR A 49 -4.26 5.57 -8.78
CA TYR A 49 -3.61 5.48 -10.08
C TYR A 49 -4.67 5.61 -11.16
N TYR A 50 -4.50 6.59 -12.02
CA TYR A 50 -5.38 6.83 -13.17
C TYR A 50 -4.63 6.50 -14.45
N ARG A 51 -5.28 5.77 -15.35
CA ARG A 51 -4.74 5.51 -16.68
C ARG A 51 -5.05 6.69 -17.58
N ASN A 52 -4.01 7.28 -18.15
CA ASN A 52 -4.12 8.35 -19.15
C ASN A 52 -4.44 7.76 -20.54
N ASN A 53 -4.87 8.63 -21.46
CA ASN A 53 -5.23 8.23 -22.83
C ASN A 53 -4.04 7.69 -23.65
N ASP A 54 -2.80 8.07 -23.29
CA ASP A 54 -1.56 7.59 -23.88
C ASP A 54 -1.12 6.21 -23.33
N GLY A 55 -1.89 5.64 -22.39
CA GLY A 55 -1.60 4.37 -21.73
C GLY A 55 -0.69 4.48 -20.51
N SER A 56 -0.15 5.66 -20.19
CA SER A 56 0.61 5.90 -18.97
C SER A 56 -0.29 5.91 -17.72
N TYR A 57 0.30 5.70 -16.54
CA TYR A 57 -0.40 5.82 -15.26
C TYR A 57 0.06 7.06 -14.51
N LYS A 58 -0.90 7.82 -13.98
CA LYS A 58 -0.66 8.96 -13.10
C LYS A 58 -1.02 8.58 -11.67
N LYS A 59 -0.05 8.68 -10.76
CA LYS A 59 -0.26 8.56 -9.31
C LYS A 59 -0.75 9.89 -8.75
N VAL A 60 -1.80 9.87 -7.95
CA VAL A 60 -2.36 11.03 -7.25
C VAL A 60 -2.49 10.67 -5.77
N ASN A 61 -1.82 11.42 -4.91
CA ASN A 61 -1.96 11.27 -3.46
C ASN A 61 -3.31 11.85 -3.03
N LEU A 62 -4.15 11.03 -2.39
CA LEU A 62 -5.48 11.45 -1.96
C LEU A 62 -5.51 11.89 -0.51
N GLU A 63 -4.94 11.06 0.36
CA GLU A 63 -4.99 11.25 1.79
C GLU A 63 -3.56 11.37 2.29
N PRO A 64 -3.12 12.56 2.75
CA PRO A 64 -1.82 12.68 3.39
C PRO A 64 -1.87 11.91 4.70
N MET A 65 -0.85 11.09 4.95
CA MET A 65 -0.59 10.36 6.20
C MET A 65 -1.80 9.68 6.86
N MET A 66 -1.87 8.34 6.87
CA MET A 66 -3.01 7.62 7.46
C MET A 66 -2.61 6.51 8.44
N ILE A 67 -3.50 6.22 9.40
CA ILE A 67 -3.33 5.08 10.31
C ILE A 67 -3.76 3.80 9.59
N VAL A 68 -2.89 2.80 9.59
CA VAL A 68 -3.09 1.51 8.92
C VAL A 68 -2.82 0.34 9.85
N ALA A 69 -3.35 -0.83 9.49
CA ALA A 69 -3.02 -2.09 10.14
C ALA A 69 -1.95 -2.86 9.34
N LEU A 70 -0.79 -3.10 9.94
CA LEU A 70 0.26 -3.95 9.37
C LEU A 70 0.12 -5.38 9.90
N LYS A 71 0.01 -6.36 9.00
CA LYS A 71 -0.02 -7.78 9.34
C LYS A 71 1.29 -8.43 8.95
N ARG A 72 2.08 -8.84 9.94
CA ARG A 72 3.34 -9.57 9.74
C ARG A 72 3.12 -11.06 9.93
N LEU A 73 3.48 -11.87 8.93
CA LEU A 73 3.43 -13.32 9.05
C LEU A 73 4.52 -13.82 10.02
N ILE A 74 4.17 -14.77 10.88
CA ILE A 74 5.13 -15.43 11.79
C ILE A 74 5.90 -16.47 10.97
N GLY A 75 7.24 -16.50 11.09
CA GLY A 75 8.10 -17.38 10.29
C GLY A 75 8.68 -16.74 9.03
N SER A 76 8.31 -15.50 8.70
CA SER A 76 8.92 -14.74 7.59
C SER A 76 10.34 -14.19 7.90
N GLN A 77 11.07 -14.79 8.84
CA GLN A 77 12.34 -14.29 9.38
C GLN A 77 13.50 -14.25 8.37
N ASN A 78 13.30 -14.68 7.12
CA ASN A 78 14.34 -14.71 6.09
C ASN A 78 14.43 -13.45 5.21
N MET A 79 13.58 -12.43 5.39
CA MET A 79 13.82 -11.12 4.79
C MET A 79 14.67 -10.28 5.74
N THR A 80 15.96 -10.62 5.84
CA THR A 80 16.94 -9.75 6.51
C THR A 80 16.96 -8.41 5.79
N ASP A 81 17.10 -7.30 6.52
CA ASP A 81 17.09 -5.90 6.02
C ASP A 81 18.02 -5.64 4.82
N LYS A 82 18.96 -6.55 4.55
CA LYS A 82 19.84 -6.60 3.37
C LYS A 82 19.10 -6.54 2.03
N TYR A 83 17.84 -6.96 1.96
CA TYR A 83 17.05 -6.95 0.71
C TYR A 83 16.15 -5.73 0.54
N LEU A 84 16.03 -4.86 1.55
CA LEU A 84 15.22 -3.64 1.50
C LEU A 84 16.05 -2.36 1.23
N SER A 85 17.38 -2.43 1.34
CA SER A 85 18.30 -1.30 1.15
C SER A 85 18.99 -1.25 -0.21
N LYS A 86 18.49 -1.99 -1.20
CA LYS A 86 19.02 -1.95 -2.57
C LYS A 86 17.88 -1.79 -3.58
N ALA A 87 17.49 -0.53 -3.79
CA ALA A 87 16.75 -0.06 -4.96
C ALA A 87 17.53 1.14 -5.52
#